data_AF-A0A0C9NLC1-F1
#
_entry.id   AF-A0A0C9NLC1-F1
#
_cell.length_a   1.000
_cell.length_b   1.000
_cell.length_c   1.000
_cell.angle_alpha   90.00
_cell.angle_beta   90.00
_cell.angle_gamma   90.00
#
_symmetry.space_group_name_H-M   'P 1'
#
loop_
_entity.id
_entity.type
_entity.pdbx_description
1 polymer ?
#
loop_
_entity_poly.entity_id
_entity_poly.type
_entity_poly.pdbx_seq_one_letter_code
_entity_poly.pdbx_strand_id
1 'polypeptide(L)'
;MAYWLLKSEPDSYGWDDLVRDGATEWDGVRNAAAAKHLRAMQPGDSALFYHSGKDKAAVGIATITRAAQADGEDGRWVSVAVAPDRPLPQPVPLAAMKAEAKLADLPMLRQSRLSVSPVGDTEWAILMTMAGL
;
A
#
# COMPACT_ATOMS: atom_id res chain seq x y z
N MET A 1 4.19 2.76 15.08
CA MET A 1 4.29 2.81 13.61
C MET A 1 3.43 1.69 13.07
N ALA A 2 2.46 2.00 12.23
CA ALA A 2 1.60 1.00 11.59
C ALA A 2 2.12 0.67 10.19
N TYR A 3 1.70 -0.50 9.68
CA TYR A 3 2.05 -0.98 8.36
C TYR A 3 0.81 -1.09 7.47
N TRP A 4 0.99 -0.70 6.22
CA TRP A 4 -0.08 -0.63 5.23
C TRP A 4 0.33 -1.28 3.93
N LEU A 5 -0.64 -1.53 3.07
CA LEU A 5 -0.42 -1.88 1.67
C LEU A 5 -1.35 -1.06 0.79
N LEU A 6 -0.76 -0.48 -0.25
CA LEU A 6 -1.39 0.46 -1.18
C LEU A 6 -1.28 -0.12 -2.59
N LYS A 7 -2.42 -0.40 -3.23
CA LYS A 7 -2.47 -0.91 -4.61
C LYS A 7 -2.52 0.24 -5.60
N SER A 8 -1.66 0.19 -6.61
CA SER A 8 -1.72 1.05 -7.79
C SER A 8 -1.51 0.24 -9.06
N GLU A 9 -2.18 0.62 -10.14
CA GLU A 9 -1.91 0.03 -11.46
C GLU A 9 -0.70 0.73 -12.09
N PRO A 10 0.37 0.00 -12.44
CA PRO A 10 1.62 0.60 -12.92
C PRO A 10 1.46 1.36 -14.24
N ASP A 11 0.46 0.99 -15.05
CA ASP A 11 0.14 1.70 -16.30
C ASP A 11 -0.48 3.10 -16.05
N SER A 12 -0.98 3.37 -14.83
CA SER A 12 -1.56 4.67 -14.44
C SER A 12 -0.64 5.45 -13.51
N TYR A 13 -0.11 4.80 -12.46
CA TYR A 13 0.84 5.41 -11.53
C TYR A 13 1.69 4.32 -10.87
N GLY A 14 2.92 4.15 -11.36
CA GLY A 14 3.85 3.11 -10.93
C GLY A 14 4.73 3.52 -9.74
N TRP A 15 5.64 2.61 -9.38
CA TRP A 15 6.64 2.89 -8.33
C TRP A 15 7.66 3.92 -8.81
N ASP A 16 8.09 3.80 -10.06
CA ASP A 16 9.05 4.73 -10.66
C ASP A 16 8.48 6.15 -10.79
N ASP A 17 7.15 6.29 -10.95
CA ASP A 17 6.47 7.59 -10.90
C ASP A 17 6.55 8.20 -9.50
N LEU A 18 6.26 7.43 -8.45
CA LEU A 18 6.39 7.88 -7.07
C LEU A 18 7.83 8.29 -6.74
N VAL A 19 8.82 7.51 -7.21
CA VAL A 19 10.24 7.84 -7.06
C VAL A 19 10.61 9.13 -7.79
N ARG A 20 10.15 9.28 -9.04
CA ARG A 20 10.38 10.48 -9.86
C ARG A 20 9.77 11.73 -9.24
N ASP A 21 8.54 11.63 -8.74
CA ASP A 21 7.78 12.75 -8.19
C ASP A 21 8.19 13.07 -6.74
N GLY A 22 8.77 12.10 -6.02
CA GLY A 22 9.24 12.24 -4.64
C GLY A 22 8.14 12.29 -3.58
N ALA A 23 6.91 12.58 -3.97
CA ALA A 23 5.70 12.39 -3.19
C ALA A 23 4.47 12.41 -4.10
N THR A 24 3.37 11.81 -3.63
CA THR A 24 2.07 11.90 -4.29
C THR A 24 0.95 12.00 -3.27
N GLU A 25 -0.21 12.46 -3.75
CA GLU A 25 -1.45 12.40 -3.01
C GLU A 25 -2.13 11.06 -3.29
N TRP A 26 -2.42 10.28 -2.25
CA TRP A 26 -3.12 8.99 -2.39
C TRP A 26 -4.64 9.21 -2.35
N ASP A 27 -5.14 9.78 -3.43
CA ASP A 27 -6.55 10.13 -3.64
C ASP A 27 -7.32 9.02 -4.41
N GLY A 28 -8.55 9.33 -4.85
CA GLY A 28 -9.32 8.47 -5.74
C GLY A 28 -9.87 7.20 -5.07
N VAL A 29 -9.62 6.99 -3.77
CA VAL A 29 -10.15 5.84 -3.03
C VAL A 29 -11.64 6.02 -2.78
N ARG A 30 -12.45 5.20 -3.47
CA ARG A 30 -13.93 5.22 -3.39
C ARG A 30 -14.52 3.94 -2.77
N ASN A 31 -13.71 3.19 -2.04
CA ASN A 31 -14.14 2.05 -1.22
C ASN A 31 -14.21 2.47 0.26
N ALA A 32 -15.35 2.26 0.93
CA ALA A 32 -15.56 2.72 2.31
C ALA A 32 -14.59 2.09 3.33
N ALA A 33 -14.23 0.82 3.17
CA ALA A 33 -13.26 0.15 4.05
C ALA A 33 -11.84 0.70 3.80
N ALA A 34 -11.44 0.87 2.55
CA ALA A 34 -10.16 1.49 2.20
C ALA A 34 -10.08 2.95 2.72
N ALA A 35 -11.15 3.74 2.58
CA ALA A 35 -11.22 5.09 3.11
C ALA A 35 -11.17 5.13 4.65
N LYS A 36 -11.66 4.10 5.34
CA LYS A 36 -11.47 3.95 6.79
C LYS A 36 -10.00 3.69 7.14
N HIS A 37 -9.29 2.90 6.33
CA HIS A 37 -7.86 2.66 6.52
C HIS A 37 -7.02 3.92 6.28
N LEU A 38 -7.32 4.69 5.22
CA LEU A 38 -6.67 5.99 5.00
C LEU A 38 -6.83 6.94 6.19
N ARG A 39 -8.04 7.02 6.77
CA ARG A 39 -8.29 7.84 7.98
C ARG A 39 -7.46 7.43 9.19
N ALA A 40 -7.04 6.17 9.27
CA ALA A 40 -6.27 5.65 10.39
C ALA A 40 -4.76 5.85 10.24
N MET A 41 -4.27 6.19 9.05
CA MET A 41 -2.85 6.41 8.78
C MET A 41 -2.33 7.68 9.49
N GLN A 42 -1.10 7.59 9.99
CA GLN A 42 -0.38 8.71 10.61
C GLN A 42 0.94 8.98 9.87
N PRO A 43 1.45 10.23 9.89
CA PRO A 43 2.79 10.53 9.40
C PRO A 43 3.84 9.63 10.07
N GLY A 44 4.73 9.04 9.27
CA GLY A 44 5.73 8.08 9.70
C GLY A 44 5.30 6.61 9.61
N ASP A 45 4.03 6.32 9.34
CA ASP A 45 3.61 4.94 9.02
C ASP A 45 4.25 4.47 7.71
N SER A 46 4.50 3.16 7.61
CA SER A 46 5.12 2.53 6.45
C SER A 46 4.08 1.78 5.60
N ALA A 47 4.29 1.77 4.29
CA ALA A 47 3.36 1.21 3.32
C ALA A 47 4.10 0.40 2.27
N LEU A 48 3.64 -0.82 1.98
CA LEU A 48 4.04 -1.53 0.77
C LEU A 48 3.33 -0.91 -0.44
N PHE A 49 4.11 -0.46 -1.42
CA PHE A 49 3.61 -0.08 -2.73
C PHE A 49 3.44 -1.35 -3.56
N TYR A 50 2.20 -1.66 -3.92
CA TYR A 50 1.82 -2.88 -4.62
C TYR A 50 1.30 -2.57 -6.02
N HIS A 51 1.95 -3.13 -7.03
CA HIS A 51 1.45 -3.11 -8.40
C HIS A 51 0.29 -4.08 -8.55
N SER A 52 -0.87 -3.57 -8.96
CA SER A 52 -2.04 -4.37 -9.36
C SER A 52 -2.11 -4.54 -10.89
N GLY A 53 -3.17 -5.16 -11.40
CA GLY A 53 -3.30 -5.41 -12.85
C GLY A 53 -2.52 -6.65 -13.30
N LYS A 54 -1.56 -6.47 -14.23
CA LYS A 54 -0.79 -7.58 -14.83
C LYS A 54 0.37 -8.03 -13.94
N ASP A 55 1.21 -7.10 -13.50
CA ASP A 55 2.41 -7.38 -12.72
C ASP A 55 2.14 -7.30 -11.21
N LYS A 56 1.38 -8.30 -10.73
CA LYS A 56 0.87 -8.34 -9.35
C LYS A 56 1.96 -8.61 -8.31
N ALA A 57 2.60 -7.58 -7.78
CA ALA A 57 3.66 -7.69 -6.79
C ALA A 57 3.76 -6.46 -5.88
N ALA A 58 4.28 -6.65 -4.65
CA ALA A 58 4.84 -5.54 -3.90
C ALA A 58 6.24 -5.22 -4.42
N VAL A 59 6.56 -3.93 -4.61
CA VAL A 59 7.78 -3.49 -5.31
C VAL A 59 8.59 -2.45 -4.56
N GLY A 60 7.99 -1.77 -3.58
CA GLY A 60 8.66 -0.72 -2.81
C GLY A 60 8.02 -0.49 -1.45
N ILE A 61 8.75 0.22 -0.60
CA ILE A 61 8.29 0.74 0.69
C ILE A 61 8.13 2.24 0.54
N ALA A 62 6.96 2.74 0.91
CA ALA A 62 6.62 4.14 0.98
C ALA A 62 6.35 4.56 2.43
N THR A 63 6.41 5.84 2.70
CA THR A 63 6.10 6.44 3.99
C THR A 63 4.91 7.38 3.86
N ILE A 64 3.98 7.31 4.81
CA ILE A 64 2.92 8.30 4.93
C ILE A 64 3.54 9.58 5.47
N THR A 65 3.41 10.69 4.75
CA THR A 65 3.98 11.99 5.13
C THR A 65 2.92 12.96 5.66
N ARG A 66 1.63 12.68 5.41
CA ARG A 66 0.50 13.46 5.94
C ARG A 66 -0.69 12.57 6.28
N ALA A 67 -1.30 12.79 7.44
CA ALA A 67 -2.56 12.17 7.84
C ALA A 67 -3.72 12.55 6.90
N ALA A 68 -4.83 11.82 6.97
CA ALA A 68 -5.97 12.00 6.09
C ALA A 68 -6.53 13.44 6.02
N GLN A 69 -6.86 13.89 4.81
CA GLN A 69 -7.63 15.10 4.52
C GLN A 69 -8.78 14.77 3.56
N ALA A 70 -9.74 15.69 3.42
CA ALA A 70 -10.87 15.48 2.53
C ALA A 70 -10.43 15.36 1.07
N ASP A 71 -10.95 14.35 0.38
CA ASP A 71 -10.81 14.13 -1.06
C ASP A 71 -12.17 14.44 -1.71
N GLY A 72 -12.32 15.69 -2.16
CA GLY A 72 -13.58 16.28 -2.61
C GLY A 72 -14.33 17.08 -1.54
N GLU A 73 -15.48 17.65 -1.91
CA GLU A 73 -16.18 18.67 -1.11
C GLU A 73 -17.01 18.09 0.05
N ASP A 74 -17.52 16.86 -0.08
CA ASP A 74 -18.46 16.27 0.88
C ASP A 74 -17.80 15.66 2.14
N GLY A 75 -16.46 15.64 2.22
CA GLY A 75 -15.69 15.02 3.33
C GLY A 75 -15.86 13.50 3.49
N ARG A 76 -16.65 12.86 2.62
CA ARG A 76 -16.91 11.42 2.61
C ARG A 76 -15.67 10.60 2.25
N TRP A 77 -14.87 11.10 1.33
CA TRP A 77 -13.63 10.47 0.91
C TRP A 77 -12.44 11.23 1.48
N VAL A 78 -11.33 10.52 1.62
CA VAL A 78 -10.11 11.10 2.15
C VAL A 78 -8.91 10.64 1.34
N SER A 79 -7.84 11.41 1.43
CA SER A 79 -6.55 11.13 0.84
C SER A 79 -5.42 11.43 1.84
N VAL A 80 -4.27 10.80 1.65
CA VAL A 80 -3.05 10.96 2.45
C VAL A 80 -1.88 11.30 1.55
N ALA A 81 -0.86 11.98 2.06
CA ALA A 81 0.37 12.16 1.29
C ALA A 81 1.32 10.98 1.51
N VAL A 82 1.91 10.49 0.42
CA VAL A 82 2.80 9.30 0.39
C VAL A 82 4.09 9.67 -0.31
N ALA A 83 5.24 9.31 0.26
CA ALA A 83 6.56 9.49 -0.34
C ALA A 83 7.28 8.14 -0.47
N PRO A 84 8.16 7.95 -1.47
CA PRO A 84 8.97 6.76 -1.58
C PRO A 84 10.02 6.74 -0.44
N ASP A 85 10.21 5.59 0.20
CA ASP A 85 11.35 5.34 1.10
C ASP A 85 12.45 4.59 0.33
N ARG A 86 12.18 3.35 -0.06
CA ARG A 86 13.12 2.52 -0.83
C ARG A 86 12.43 1.45 -1.66
N PRO A 87 13.03 1.03 -2.80
CA PRO A 87 12.56 -0.16 -3.50
C PRO A 87 12.78 -1.41 -2.64
N LEU A 88 11.96 -2.44 -2.88
CA LEU A 88 12.26 -3.76 -2.36
C LEU A 88 13.41 -4.38 -3.18
N PRO A 89 14.42 -5.01 -2.53
CA PRO A 89 15.50 -5.67 -3.25
C PRO A 89 14.98 -6.75 -4.21
N GLN A 90 13.94 -7.46 -3.79
CA GLN A 90 13.21 -8.41 -4.61
C GLN A 90 11.71 -8.09 -4.54
N PRO A 91 11.02 -7.94 -5.68
CA PRO A 91 9.57 -7.85 -5.69
C PRO A 91 8.94 -9.07 -5.03
N VAL A 92 7.87 -8.89 -4.27
CA VAL A 92 7.13 -10.00 -3.65
C VAL A 92 5.86 -10.25 -4.46
N PRO A 93 5.81 -11.29 -5.32
CA PRO A 93 4.67 -11.52 -6.20
C PRO A 93 3.45 -12.03 -5.44
N LEU A 94 2.25 -11.72 -5.93
CA LEU A 94 0.99 -12.22 -5.36
C LEU A 94 0.96 -13.75 -5.24
N ALA A 95 1.55 -14.46 -6.20
CA ALA A 95 1.64 -15.92 -6.18
C ALA A 95 2.45 -16.40 -4.97
N ALA A 96 3.57 -15.74 -4.66
CA ALA A 96 4.37 -16.05 -3.48
C ALA A 96 3.62 -15.69 -2.19
N MET A 97 2.98 -14.52 -2.14
CA MET A 97 2.16 -14.11 -0.98
C MET A 97 1.04 -15.13 -0.68
N LYS A 98 0.40 -15.69 -1.72
CA LYS A 98 -0.65 -16.71 -1.57
C LYS A 98 -0.12 -18.10 -1.19
N ALA A 99 1.12 -18.41 -1.55
CA ALA A 99 1.75 -19.69 -1.22
C ALA A 99 2.25 -19.73 0.24
N GLU A 100 2.51 -18.57 0.84
CA GLU A 100 2.90 -18.46 2.24
C GLU A 100 1.67 -18.53 3.15
N ALA A 101 1.51 -19.65 3.87
CA ALA A 101 0.38 -19.89 4.75
C ALA A 101 0.26 -18.85 5.87
N LYS A 102 1.38 -18.29 6.33
CA LYS A 102 1.40 -17.24 7.37
C LYS A 102 0.86 -15.90 6.89
N LEU A 103 0.69 -15.70 5.59
CA LEU A 103 0.11 -14.49 5.01
C LEU A 103 -1.38 -14.66 4.67
N ALA A 104 -1.99 -15.81 4.95
CA ALA A 104 -3.37 -16.12 4.56
C ALA A 104 -4.40 -15.12 5.09
N ASP A 105 -4.12 -14.46 6.21
CA ASP A 105 -5.00 -13.48 6.83
C ASP A 105 -4.79 -12.04 6.36
N LEU A 106 -3.84 -11.77 5.45
CA LEU A 106 -3.69 -10.47 4.81
C LEU A 106 -5.03 -10.03 4.18
N PRO A 107 -5.60 -8.88 4.59
CA PRO A 107 -6.92 -8.46 4.12
C PRO A 107 -7.00 -8.34 2.59
N MET A 108 -5.91 -7.91 1.93
CA MET A 108 -5.86 -7.78 0.48
C MET A 108 -5.98 -9.11 -0.28
N LEU A 109 -5.58 -10.23 0.33
CA LEU A 109 -5.66 -11.56 -0.29
C LEU A 109 -7.07 -12.10 -0.22
N ARG A 110 -7.77 -11.79 0.88
CA ARG A 110 -9.16 -12.17 1.13
C ARG A 110 -10.16 -11.25 0.42
N GLN A 111 -9.81 -9.98 0.22
CA GLN A 111 -10.67 -8.96 -0.38
C GLN A 111 -9.98 -8.31 -1.60
N SER A 112 -10.20 -8.89 -2.79
CA SER A 112 -9.53 -8.45 -4.02
C SER A 112 -9.76 -6.97 -4.37
N ARG A 113 -10.97 -6.45 -4.11
CA ARG A 113 -11.37 -5.06 -4.38
C ARG A 113 -10.90 -4.04 -3.32
N LEU A 114 -10.24 -4.48 -2.27
CA LEU A 114 -9.69 -3.60 -1.23
C LEU A 114 -8.35 -3.05 -1.73
N SER A 115 -8.28 -1.75 -2.04
CA SER A 115 -7.09 -1.08 -2.58
C SER A 115 -6.10 -0.62 -1.52
N VAL A 116 -6.57 -0.38 -0.30
CA VAL A 116 -5.76 -0.01 0.86
C VAL A 116 -6.12 -0.95 2.00
N SER A 117 -5.12 -1.57 2.61
CA SER A 117 -5.34 -2.49 3.74
C SER A 117 -4.23 -2.39 4.79
N PRO A 118 -4.54 -2.69 6.06
CA PRO A 118 -3.51 -2.84 7.08
C PRO A 118 -2.69 -4.10 6.82
N VAL A 119 -1.45 -4.08 7.28
CA VAL A 119 -0.53 -5.22 7.35
C VAL A 119 -0.14 -5.37 8.83
N GLY A 120 -0.30 -6.55 9.40
CA GLY A 120 0.12 -6.79 10.79
C GLY A 120 1.63 -6.90 10.88
N ASP A 121 2.18 -6.74 12.09
CA ASP A 121 3.63 -6.75 12.31
C ASP A 121 4.28 -8.07 11.87
N THR A 122 3.60 -9.19 12.11
CA THR A 122 4.04 -10.53 11.69
C THR A 122 4.06 -10.65 10.18
N GLU A 123 2.97 -10.26 9.50
CA GLU A 123 2.90 -10.30 8.05
C GLU A 123 3.91 -9.35 7.40
N TRP A 124 4.12 -8.17 7.97
CA TRP A 124 5.14 -7.23 7.52
C TRP A 124 6.54 -7.85 7.58
N ALA A 125 6.92 -8.43 8.72
CA ALA A 125 8.22 -9.07 8.88
C ALA A 125 8.45 -10.21 7.87
N ILE A 126 7.41 -11.01 7.59
CA ILE A 126 7.46 -12.06 6.57
C ILE A 126 7.65 -11.45 5.18
N LEU A 127 6.90 -10.41 4.83
CA LEU A 127 7.02 -9.73 3.54
C LEU A 127 8.40 -9.08 3.35
N MET A 128 9.00 -8.52 4.40
CA MET A 128 10.38 -8.03 4.37
C MET A 128 11.37 -9.16 4.09
N THR A 129 11.23 -10.29 4.81
CA THR A 129 12.09 -11.46 4.60
C THR A 129 11.98 -11.99 3.16
N MET A 130 10.75 -12.08 2.63
CA MET A 130 10.49 -12.49 1.25
C MET A 130 11.07 -11.52 0.22
N ALA A 131 11.14 -10.23 0.56
CA ALA A 131 11.75 -9.19 -0.25
C ALA A 131 13.29 -9.15 -0.16
N GLY A 132 13.89 -9.96 0.71
CA GLY A 132 15.34 -9.98 0.95
C GLY A 132 15.82 -8.86 1.88
N LEU A 133 14.97 -8.39 2.81
CA LEU A 133 15.27 -7.41 3.86
C LEU A 133 15.29 -8.05 5.26
#